data_AF-A0A8X7RXR7-F1
#
_entry.id   AF-A0A8X7RXR7-F1
#
_cell.length_a   1.000
_cell.length_b   1.000
_cell.length_c   1.000
_cell.angle_alpha   90.00
_cell.angle_beta   90.00
_cell.angle_gamma   90.00
#
_symmetry.space_group_name_H-M   'P 1'
#
loop_
_entity.id
_entity.type
_entity.pdbx_description
1 polymer ?
#
loop_
_entity_poly.entity_id
_entity_poly.type
_entity_poly.pdbx_seq_one_letter_code
_entity_poly.pdbx_strand_id
1 'polypeptide(L)'
;MKFGKRIKEQIQESLPEWRDKFLRYKELKNLISSPDPAEFIFIGLLNAEIDKFNAFFVEQEEDFIIHRKELQYRIQRLVEKCGDNDDETFREEIDDIRKDIVNFHGEMVLLVNYSNINYTGLAKILKKYDKRRGGALRSPFIQKVLHQPFFKHILDL
;
A
#
# COMPACT_ATOMS: atom_id res chain seq x y z
N MET A 1 10.23 -19.78 -5.08
CA MET A 1 9.65 -19.53 -3.73
C MET A 1 8.12 -19.58 -3.75
N LYS A 2 7.47 -20.08 -2.69
CA LYS A 2 5.99 -20.10 -2.55
C LYS A 2 5.51 -18.71 -2.15
N PHE A 3 4.75 -18.02 -3.02
CA PHE A 3 4.27 -16.65 -2.80
C PHE A 3 3.59 -16.41 -1.45
N GLY A 4 2.82 -17.39 -0.95
CA GLY A 4 2.16 -17.29 0.36
C GLY A 4 3.13 -17.10 1.54
N LYS A 5 4.38 -17.56 1.43
CA LYS A 5 5.42 -17.31 2.44
C LYS A 5 5.92 -15.86 2.35
N ARG A 6 6.24 -15.42 1.12
CA ARG A 6 6.72 -14.07 0.84
C ARG A 6 5.73 -12.99 1.29
N ILE A 7 4.44 -13.12 1.01
CA ILE A 7 3.45 -12.13 1.45
C ILE A 7 3.35 -12.08 2.98
N LYS A 8 3.49 -13.21 3.67
CA LYS A 8 3.48 -13.25 5.13
C LYS A 8 4.71 -12.55 5.72
N GLU A 9 5.89 -12.80 5.15
CA GLU A 9 7.14 -12.14 5.55
C GLU A 9 7.02 -10.61 5.37
N GLN A 10 6.51 -10.15 4.22
CA GLN A 10 6.32 -8.72 3.95
C GLN A 10 5.29 -8.04 4.88
N ILE A 11 4.22 -8.75 5.27
CA ILE A 11 3.27 -8.24 6.28
C ILE A 11 3.95 -8.12 7.65
N GLN A 12 4.91 -9.00 7.98
CA GLN A 12 5.62 -8.90 9.25
C GLN A 12 6.62 -7.73 9.26
N GLU A 13 7.24 -7.46 8.11
CA GLU A 13 8.18 -6.36 7.89
C GLU A 13 7.48 -4.99 7.73
N SER A 14 6.16 -4.95 7.53
CA SER A 14 5.39 -3.70 7.48
C SER A 14 5.06 -3.16 8.87
N LEU A 15 4.59 -1.91 8.89
CA LEU A 15 4.03 -1.28 10.09
C LEU A 15 2.88 -2.13 10.67
N PRO A 16 2.80 -2.31 12.01
CA PRO A 16 1.77 -3.11 12.67
C PRO A 16 0.33 -2.77 12.24
N GLU A 17 0.04 -1.48 12.12
CA GLU A 17 -1.24 -0.89 11.72
C GLU A 17 -1.63 -1.16 10.27
N TRP A 18 -0.67 -1.54 9.40
CA TRP A 18 -0.94 -1.85 8.00
C TRP A 18 -1.24 -3.34 7.77
N ARG A 19 -0.96 -4.19 8.76
CA ARG A 19 -0.92 -5.66 8.57
C ARG A 19 -2.27 -6.25 8.17
N ASP A 20 -3.36 -5.75 8.74
CA ASP A 20 -4.74 -6.17 8.42
C ASP A 20 -5.24 -5.62 7.07
N LYS A 21 -4.57 -4.59 6.55
CA LYS A 21 -4.89 -3.95 5.27
C LYS A 21 -4.38 -4.73 4.06
N PHE A 22 -3.48 -5.67 4.23
CA PHE A 22 -3.00 -6.52 3.13
C PHE A 22 -4.03 -7.55 2.67
N LEU A 23 -3.83 -8.10 1.48
CA LEU A 23 -4.65 -9.16 0.91
C LEU A 23 -4.71 -10.38 1.84
N ARG A 24 -5.92 -10.81 2.17
CA ARG A 24 -6.20 -12.06 2.91
C ARG A 24 -6.01 -13.29 2.02
N TYR A 25 -4.77 -13.48 1.54
CA TYR A 25 -4.41 -14.48 0.54
C TYR A 25 -4.70 -15.91 0.99
N LYS A 26 -4.55 -16.20 2.30
CA LYS A 26 -4.82 -17.53 2.87
C LYS A 26 -6.31 -17.88 2.80
N GLU A 27 -7.19 -16.95 3.14
CA GLU A 27 -8.65 -17.14 3.11
C GLU A 27 -9.15 -17.40 1.69
N LEU A 28 -8.77 -16.53 0.74
CA LEU A 28 -9.13 -16.71 -0.67
C LEU A 28 -8.58 -18.01 -1.25
N LYS A 29 -7.36 -18.41 -0.86
CA LYS A 29 -6.77 -19.68 -1.32
C LYS A 29 -7.52 -20.88 -0.78
N ASN A 30 -7.95 -20.84 0.48
CA ASN A 30 -8.74 -21.90 1.10
C ASN A 30 -10.10 -22.00 0.41
N LEU A 31 -10.73 -20.87 0.11
CA LEU A 31 -11.99 -20.83 -0.63
C LEU A 31 -11.86 -21.53 -1.98
N ILE A 32 -10.85 -21.21 -2.80
CA ILE A 32 -10.60 -21.89 -4.10
C ILE A 32 -10.40 -23.41 -3.94
N SER A 33 -9.90 -23.85 -2.78
CA SER A 33 -9.58 -25.25 -2.52
C SER A 33 -10.78 -26.08 -2.04
N SER A 34 -11.83 -25.43 -1.53
CA SER A 34 -13.10 -26.08 -1.17
C SER A 34 -13.77 -26.66 -2.41
N PRO A 35 -14.50 -27.79 -2.35
CA PRO A 35 -15.15 -28.41 -3.51
C PRO A 35 -16.24 -27.52 -4.15
N ASP A 36 -17.01 -26.78 -3.37
CA ASP A 36 -18.11 -25.92 -3.87
C ASP A 36 -18.12 -24.49 -3.28
N PRO A 37 -17.19 -23.61 -3.69
CA PRO A 37 -17.26 -22.19 -3.43
C PRO A 37 -18.02 -21.56 -4.59
N ALA A 38 -19.23 -21.07 -4.32
CA ALA A 38 -19.97 -20.30 -5.31
C ALA A 38 -19.07 -19.17 -5.84
N GLU A 39 -18.89 -19.08 -7.16
CA GLU A 39 -18.06 -18.07 -7.83
C GLU A 39 -18.39 -16.66 -7.33
N PHE A 40 -19.68 -16.40 -7.09
CA PHE A 40 -20.20 -15.17 -6.51
C PHE A 40 -19.56 -14.81 -5.15
N ILE A 41 -19.33 -15.79 -4.25
CA ILE A 41 -18.68 -15.55 -2.96
C ILE A 41 -17.23 -15.14 -3.16
N PHE A 42 -16.51 -15.80 -4.08
CA PHE A 42 -15.12 -15.46 -4.38
C PHE A 42 -15.00 -14.06 -4.98
N ILE A 43 -15.89 -13.70 -5.92
CA ILE A 43 -15.98 -12.37 -6.52
C ILE A 43 -16.30 -11.32 -5.46
N GLY A 44 -17.27 -11.58 -4.58
CA GLY A 44 -17.65 -10.69 -3.48
C GLY A 44 -16.46 -10.39 -2.55
N LEU A 45 -15.73 -11.43 -2.14
CA LEU A 45 -14.52 -11.26 -1.31
C LEU A 45 -13.41 -10.51 -2.04
N LEU A 46 -13.20 -10.75 -3.34
CA LEU A 46 -12.21 -10.00 -4.11
C LEU A 46 -12.54 -8.51 -4.19
N ASN A 47 -13.79 -8.16 -4.44
CA ASN A 47 -14.22 -6.76 -4.46
C ASN A 47 -14.04 -6.12 -3.09
N ALA A 48 -14.45 -6.80 -2.00
CA ALA A 48 -14.25 -6.29 -0.65
C ALA A 48 -12.77 -6.07 -0.30
N GLU A 49 -11.87 -6.93 -0.78
CA GLU A 49 -10.42 -6.71 -0.62
C GLU A 49 -9.93 -5.51 -1.42
N ILE A 50 -10.41 -5.31 -2.66
CA ILE A 50 -10.08 -4.13 -3.48
C ILE A 50 -10.57 -2.84 -2.81
N ASP A 51 -11.80 -2.83 -2.30
CA ASP A 51 -12.38 -1.67 -1.62
C ASP A 51 -11.58 -1.33 -0.36
N LYS A 52 -11.16 -2.34 0.40
CA LYS A 52 -10.25 -2.18 1.54
C LYS A 52 -8.92 -1.56 1.13
N PHE A 53 -8.30 -2.03 0.04
CA PHE A 53 -7.03 -1.46 -0.45
C PHE A 53 -7.17 -0.01 -0.87
N ASN A 54 -8.27 0.31 -1.57
CA ASN A 54 -8.55 1.68 -2.00
C ASN A 54 -8.76 2.62 -0.81
N ALA A 55 -9.60 2.22 0.14
CA ALA A 55 -9.87 3.03 1.33
C ALA A 55 -8.58 3.33 2.10
N PHE A 56 -7.78 2.30 2.37
CA PHE A 56 -6.51 2.46 3.07
C PHE A 56 -5.51 3.30 2.26
N PHE A 57 -5.36 3.06 0.96
CA PHE A 57 -4.40 3.80 0.14
C PHE A 57 -4.74 5.29 0.06
N VAL A 58 -6.02 5.63 -0.12
CA VAL A 58 -6.45 7.04 -0.20
C VAL A 58 -6.23 7.75 1.14
N GLU A 59 -6.54 7.10 2.26
CA GLU A 59 -6.27 7.64 3.60
C GLU A 59 -4.76 7.94 3.78
N GLN A 60 -3.87 7.01 3.42
CA GLN A 60 -2.42 7.23 3.51
C GLN A 60 -1.93 8.31 2.53
N GLU A 61 -2.50 8.39 1.33
CA GLU A 61 -2.17 9.44 0.36
C GLU A 61 -2.55 10.84 0.89
N GLU A 62 -3.70 10.96 1.55
CA GLU A 62 -4.13 12.20 2.20
C GLU A 62 -3.17 12.60 3.34
N ASP A 63 -2.82 11.66 4.21
CA ASP A 63 -1.85 11.87 5.29
C ASP A 63 -0.51 12.36 4.73
N PHE A 64 -0.03 11.75 3.64
CA PHE A 64 1.22 12.15 3.00
C PHE A 64 1.17 13.54 2.38
N ILE A 65 0.04 13.94 1.80
CA ILE A 65 -0.15 15.29 1.27
C ILE A 65 -0.09 16.32 2.40
N ILE A 66 -0.69 16.01 3.56
CA ILE A 66 -0.69 16.89 4.74
C ILE A 66 0.73 17.00 5.30
N HIS A 67 1.42 15.87 5.52
CA HIS A 67 2.79 15.85 6.05
C HIS A 67 3.78 16.58 5.14
N ARG A 68 3.69 16.38 3.82
CA ARG A 68 4.50 17.12 2.85
C ARG A 68 4.31 18.63 2.97
N LYS A 69 3.06 19.11 3.11
CA LYS A 69 2.78 20.55 3.26
C LYS A 69 3.38 21.10 4.56
N GLU A 70 3.28 20.36 5.65
CA GLU A 70 3.87 20.76 6.93
C GLU A 70 5.40 20.81 6.86
N LEU A 71 6.03 19.80 6.26
CA LEU A 71 7.48 19.79 6.02
C LEU A 71 7.93 20.97 5.15
N GLN A 72 7.21 21.26 4.07
CA GLN A 72 7.49 22.42 3.21
C GLN A 72 7.40 23.74 4.00
N TYR A 73 6.38 23.89 4.83
CA TYR A 73 6.21 25.07 5.67
C TYR A 73 7.34 25.24 6.68
N ARG A 74 7.74 24.17 7.38
CA ARG A 74 8.87 24.18 8.33
C ARG A 74 10.19 24.54 7.65
N ILE A 75 10.47 23.96 6.49
CA ILE A 75 11.67 24.28 5.70
C ILE A 75 11.66 25.74 5.28
N GLN A 76 10.54 26.26 4.77
CA GLN A 76 10.44 27.65 4.34
C GLN A 76 10.72 28.62 5.50
N ARG A 77 10.13 28.37 6.68
CA ARG A 77 10.37 29.19 7.87
C ARG A 77 11.84 29.20 8.30
N LEU A 78 12.54 28.07 8.19
CA LEU A 78 13.97 28.01 8.50
C LEU A 78 14.80 28.81 7.50
N VAL A 79 14.49 28.71 6.21
CA VAL A 79 15.16 29.47 5.16
C VAL A 79 15.01 30.97 5.39
N GLU A 80 13.82 31.43 5.78
CA GLU A 80 13.56 32.84 6.11
C GLU A 80 14.33 33.32 7.35
N LYS A 81 14.58 32.46 8.33
CA LYS A 81 15.36 32.76 9.54
C LYS A 81 16.89 32.71 9.35
N CYS A 82 17.36 32.16 8.23
CA CYS A 82 18.77 31.82 8.01
C CYS A 82 19.73 33.04 7.96
N GLY A 83 19.20 34.27 7.99
CA GLY A 83 20.00 35.50 8.00
C GLY A 83 20.56 35.90 9.37
N ASP A 84 20.02 35.39 10.49
CA ASP A 84 20.23 36.04 11.79
C ASP A 84 20.83 35.17 12.93
N ASN A 85 20.90 33.83 12.86
CA ASN A 85 21.38 33.02 14.01
C ASN A 85 22.09 31.70 13.63
N ASP A 86 23.36 31.56 14.02
CA ASP A 86 24.09 30.28 14.13
C ASP A 86 23.90 29.70 15.55
N ASP A 87 22.65 29.67 16.02
CA ASP A 87 22.28 29.15 17.34
C ASP A 87 22.14 27.62 17.31
N GLU A 88 22.47 26.96 18.41
CA GLU A 88 22.39 25.49 18.58
C GLU A 88 20.97 24.98 18.27
N THR A 89 19.95 25.76 18.66
CA THR A 89 18.54 25.49 18.40
C THR A 89 18.20 25.41 16.90
N PHE A 90 18.84 26.21 16.06
CA PHE A 90 18.63 26.19 14.60
C PHE A 90 19.19 24.92 13.96
N ARG A 91 20.33 24.42 14.47
CA ARG A 91 20.93 23.18 14.00
C ARG A 91 20.10 21.96 14.41
N GLU A 92 19.56 21.95 15.63
CA GLU A 92 18.63 20.91 16.08
C GLU A 92 17.37 20.84 15.21
N GLU A 93 16.77 21.99 14.88
CA GLU A 93 15.57 22.04 14.01
C GLU A 93 15.86 21.51 12.59
N ILE A 94 17.04 21.79 12.04
CA ILE A 94 17.49 21.23 10.75
C ILE A 94 17.61 19.70 10.84
N ASP A 95 18.25 19.18 11.88
CA ASP A 95 18.46 17.74 12.02
C ASP A 95 17.15 16.99 12.24
N ASP A 96 16.18 17.58 12.94
CA ASP A 96 14.86 17.01 13.11
C ASP A 96 14.07 17.00 11.79
N ILE A 97 14.14 18.06 10.99
CA ILE A 97 13.56 18.05 9.64
C ILE A 97 14.21 16.97 8.75
N ARG A 98 15.53 16.80 8.82
CA ARG A 98 16.22 15.75 8.04
C ARG A 98 15.76 14.35 8.41
N LYS A 99 15.65 14.05 9.71
CA LYS A 99 15.12 12.76 10.19
C LYS A 99 13.68 12.55 9.70
N ASP A 100 12.86 13.60 9.80
CA ASP A 100 11.46 13.56 9.39
C ASP A 100 11.32 13.30 7.87
N ILE A 101 12.13 13.94 7.03
CA ILE A 101 12.18 13.66 5.57
C ILE A 101 12.53 12.20 5.29
N VAL A 102 13.51 11.63 6.00
CA VAL A 102 13.93 10.24 5.79
C VAL A 102 12.83 9.27 6.21
N ASN A 103 12.19 9.52 7.37
CA ASN A 103 11.08 8.70 7.84
C ASN A 103 9.88 8.77 6.88
N PHE A 104 9.50 9.99 6.49
CA PHE A 104 8.43 10.24 5.54
C PHE A 104 8.65 9.53 4.20
N HIS A 105 9.87 9.60 3.66
CA HIS A 105 10.23 8.86 2.45
C HIS A 105 10.12 7.33 2.66
N GLY A 106 10.56 6.83 3.82
CA GLY A 106 10.42 5.42 4.19
C GLY A 106 8.97 4.95 4.17
N GLU A 107 8.05 5.75 4.72
CA GLU A 107 6.61 5.47 4.71
C GLU A 107 6.03 5.46 3.29
N MET A 108 6.42 6.42 2.43
CA MET A 108 6.02 6.43 1.02
C MET A 108 6.48 5.15 0.29
N VAL A 109 7.73 4.73 0.50
CA VAL A 109 8.26 3.49 -0.08
C VAL A 109 7.49 2.26 0.43
N LEU A 110 7.12 2.25 1.71
CA LEU A 110 6.26 1.19 2.25
C LEU A 110 4.91 1.15 1.55
N LEU A 111 4.26 2.30 1.28
CA LEU A 111 2.97 2.36 0.59
C LEU A 111 3.08 1.85 -0.85
N VAL A 112 4.16 2.22 -1.55
CA VAL A 112 4.48 1.68 -2.88
C VAL A 112 4.62 0.15 -2.84
N ASN A 113 5.33 -0.38 -1.84
CA ASN A 113 5.48 -1.82 -1.66
C ASN A 113 4.15 -2.50 -1.33
N TYR A 114 3.32 -1.89 -0.48
CA TYR A 114 1.98 -2.37 -0.13
C TYR A 114 1.14 -2.62 -1.38
N SER A 115 1.02 -1.62 -2.27
CA SER A 115 0.25 -1.75 -3.52
C SER A 115 0.81 -2.83 -4.44
N ASN A 116 2.13 -2.91 -4.58
CA ASN A 116 2.80 -3.92 -5.40
C ASN A 116 2.53 -5.36 -4.92
N ILE A 117 2.58 -5.58 -3.60
CA ILE A 117 2.31 -6.88 -2.98
C ILE A 117 0.85 -7.26 -3.19
N ASN A 118 -0.09 -6.33 -2.93
CA ASN A 118 -1.52 -6.58 -3.06
C ASN A 118 -1.92 -6.85 -4.51
N TYR A 119 -1.42 -6.06 -5.47
CA TYR A 119 -1.59 -6.30 -6.90
C TYR A 119 -1.07 -7.68 -7.31
N THR A 120 0.16 -8.01 -6.91
CA THR A 120 0.75 -9.33 -7.19
C THR A 120 -0.07 -10.46 -6.57
N GLY A 121 -0.60 -10.24 -5.37
CA GLY A 121 -1.50 -11.15 -4.67
C GLY A 121 -2.79 -11.42 -5.43
N LEU A 122 -3.46 -10.36 -5.90
CA LEU A 122 -4.65 -10.42 -6.74
C LEU A 122 -4.36 -11.20 -8.04
N ALA A 123 -3.30 -10.84 -8.77
CA ALA A 123 -2.94 -11.53 -10.00
C ALA A 123 -2.67 -13.04 -9.78
N LYS A 124 -2.04 -13.39 -8.66
CA LYS A 124 -1.75 -14.80 -8.33
C LYS A 124 -2.97 -15.56 -7.84
N ILE A 125 -3.89 -14.93 -7.10
CA ILE A 125 -5.10 -15.61 -6.62
C ILE A 125 -6.10 -15.82 -7.75
N LEU A 126 -6.25 -14.83 -8.64
CA LEU A 126 -7.04 -14.94 -9.87
C LEU A 126 -6.49 -16.03 -10.78
N LYS A 127 -5.17 -16.04 -11.04
CA LYS A 127 -4.52 -17.12 -11.82
C LYS A 127 -4.73 -18.49 -11.20
N LYS A 128 -4.84 -18.58 -9.87
CA LYS A 128 -5.11 -19.85 -9.17
C LYS A 128 -6.57 -20.28 -9.36
N TYR A 129 -7.51 -19.35 -9.27
CA TYR A 129 -8.92 -19.59 -9.50
C TYR A 129 -9.15 -20.16 -10.91
N ASP A 130 -8.71 -19.45 -11.94
CA ASP A 130 -8.88 -19.85 -13.34
C ASP A 130 -8.30 -21.25 -13.61
N LYS A 131 -7.09 -21.53 -13.08
CA LYS A 131 -6.45 -22.85 -13.23
C LYS A 131 -7.20 -24.00 -12.56
N ARG A 132 -7.91 -23.74 -11.46
CA ARG A 132 -8.63 -24.78 -10.71
C ARG A 132 -10.06 -24.98 -11.19
N ARG A 133 -10.70 -23.92 -11.66
CA ARG A 133 -12.12 -23.89 -11.98
C ARG A 133 -12.41 -23.81 -13.48
N GLY A 134 -11.38 -23.64 -14.31
CA GLY A 134 -11.55 -23.43 -15.76
C GLY A 134 -12.17 -22.06 -16.09
N GLY A 135 -12.24 -21.14 -15.11
CA GLY A 135 -12.80 -19.81 -15.29
C GLY A 135 -11.86 -18.85 -16.06
N ALA A 136 -12.38 -17.68 -16.38
CA ALA A 136 -11.67 -16.61 -17.08
C ALA A 136 -11.74 -15.26 -16.34
N LEU A 137 -11.71 -15.29 -15.00
CA LEU A 137 -11.90 -14.09 -14.17
C LEU A 137 -10.67 -13.20 -14.14
N ARG A 138 -9.47 -13.72 -14.39
CA ARG A 138 -8.24 -12.94 -14.25
C ARG A 138 -8.18 -11.72 -15.15
N SER A 139 -8.49 -11.88 -16.44
CA SER A 139 -8.39 -10.78 -17.41
C SER A 139 -9.28 -9.59 -17.03
N PRO A 140 -10.61 -9.77 -16.85
CA PRO A 140 -11.49 -8.65 -16.51
C PRO A 140 -11.14 -8.01 -15.15
N PHE A 141 -10.75 -8.82 -14.16
CA PHE A 141 -10.35 -8.27 -12.85
C PHE A 141 -9.05 -7.46 -12.93
N ILE A 142 -8.04 -7.93 -13.66
CA ILE A 142 -6.78 -7.17 -13.77
C ILE A 142 -7.03 -5.84 -14.49
N GLN A 143 -7.81 -5.83 -15.58
CA GLN A 143 -8.19 -4.58 -16.24
C GLN A 143 -8.93 -3.62 -15.30
N LYS A 144 -9.85 -4.13 -14.47
CA LYS A 144 -10.52 -3.34 -13.44
C LYS A 144 -9.52 -2.77 -12.43
N VAL A 145 -8.58 -3.59 -11.94
CA VAL A 145 -7.58 -3.23 -10.93
C VAL A 145 -6.64 -2.13 -11.40
N LEU A 146 -6.27 -2.11 -12.69
CA LEU A 146 -5.38 -1.07 -13.26
C LEU A 146 -5.95 0.36 -13.11
N HIS A 147 -7.26 0.48 -12.93
CA HIS A 147 -7.95 1.77 -12.77
C HIS A 147 -8.35 2.07 -11.31
N GLN A 148 -7.95 1.22 -10.36
CA GLN A 148 -8.27 1.42 -8.95
C GLN A 148 -7.25 2.37 -8.29
N PRO A 149 -7.68 3.24 -7.35
CA PRO A 149 -6.80 4.18 -6.66
C PRO A 149 -5.49 3.57 -6.16
N PHE A 150 -5.55 2.43 -5.46
CA PHE A 150 -4.36 1.79 -4.87
C PHE A 150 -3.29 1.39 -5.90
N PHE A 151 -3.65 1.26 -7.17
CA PHE A 151 -2.74 0.90 -8.26
C PHE A 151 -2.50 2.03 -9.26
N LYS A 152 -3.46 2.94 -9.46
CA LYS A 152 -3.30 4.03 -10.43
C LYS A 152 -2.43 5.14 -9.87
N HIS A 153 -2.76 5.64 -8.68
CA HIS A 153 -2.11 6.82 -8.09
C HIS A 153 -0.65 6.54 -7.69
N ILE A 154 -0.27 5.28 -7.51
CA ILE A 154 1.15 4.91 -7.31
C ILE A 154 2.05 5.34 -8.47
N LEU A 155 1.51 5.48 -9.68
CA LEU A 155 2.26 5.95 -10.85
C LEU A 155 2.41 7.48 -10.85
N ASP A 156 1.65 8.17 -10.01
CA ASP A 156 1.61 9.62 -9.87
C ASP A 156 2.39 10.11 -8.61
N LEU A 157 2.88 9.18 -7.76
CA LEU A 157 3.78 9.41 -6.62
C LEU A 157 5.25 9.49 -7.06
#